data_AF-A0A2H0L6C2-F1
#
_entry.id   AF-A0A2H0L6C2-F1
#
_cell.length_a   1.000
_cell.length_b   1.000
_cell.length_c   1.000
_cell.angle_alpha   90.00
_cell.angle_beta   90.00
_cell.angle_gamma   90.00
#
_symmetry.space_group_name_H-M   'P 1'
#
loop_
_entity.id
_entity.type
_entity.pdbx_description
1 polymer ?
#
loop_
_entity_poly.entity_id
_entity_poly.type
_entity_poly.pdbx_seq_one_letter_code
_entity_poly.pdbx_strand_id
1 'polypeptide(L)'
;EVILKGKLDTETIGVPLGTALTSEEMANSNFIVREKETTDALAGTIMSEIFYSKSQLWFIPENALLTSKAYEIVLKGYIDEANTGLMSITNGVLQSGEASICADKSNNQRCVKEFPTVASGSIEQCKLTHLEINPNAPVYTCAGNACNGDQDSANEHQRIFTAVGINKAGQIADPDNVVVWQSSDIGILSSATKTDAEVNEDIQQLFAIKGVNGSANISANAGGITGSTEVRVFICENPWPASMIENGKAWNDTNLTYSNTTKDIRTNFSMFYCKDNGQSILPNLDMKVEVGIDDVGDGPNDLRSVQGLLKELFFIPEGLDDAIGIRVLQNAKNQSVQEWYNNQEFTKGSPKKISIHGFDALQDGRTIYVSAINDTKAIVPSIYNNIYLISINDNANEDSINIYNQLVENWRFLVNIEDTDEQNKLRRDLKRIEDANTVKQVLDAKYPAVKLESGSFKKGFSASTWPSWQAGLSADLGIQMPKDPVQSDPDKNVINCADNLQPTCWNGTDFSCIGNFADGRKSTFYRYEYTTENQAIFRMNLEYSNENWGNIIQGDGWSLPDGNSCYNIQYTKQY
;
A
#
# COMPACT_ATOMS: atom_id res chain seq x y z
N GLU A 1 28.69 5.72 4.32
CA GLU A 1 29.40 5.71 5.62
C GLU A 1 30.83 5.23 5.41
N VAL A 2 31.81 5.81 6.12
CA VAL A 2 33.23 5.39 6.08
C VAL A 2 33.81 5.38 7.50
N ILE A 3 34.55 4.32 7.85
CA ILE A 3 35.23 4.21 9.15
C ILE A 3 36.74 4.36 8.96
N LEU A 4 37.33 5.35 9.65
CA LEU A 4 38.76 5.67 9.62
C LEU A 4 39.38 5.52 11.01
N LYS A 5 40.62 5.05 11.11
CA LYS A 5 41.44 5.12 12.33
C LYS A 5 42.08 6.51 12.40
N GLY A 6 42.02 7.11 13.57
CA GLY A 6 42.41 8.49 13.84
C GLY A 6 41.25 9.33 14.37
N LYS A 7 41.56 10.47 15.00
CA LYS A 7 40.57 11.49 15.38
C LYS A 7 40.45 12.50 14.24
N LEU A 8 39.23 12.69 13.74
CA LEU A 8 38.92 13.64 12.66
C LEU A 8 38.18 14.85 13.21
N ASP A 9 38.61 16.03 12.78
CA ASP A 9 38.00 17.32 13.08
C ASP A 9 37.86 18.17 11.80
N THR A 10 37.28 19.36 11.95
CA THR A 10 37.05 20.31 10.87
C THR A 10 38.35 20.74 10.18
N GLU A 11 39.46 20.83 10.92
CA GLU A 11 40.77 21.19 10.35
C GLU A 11 41.34 20.06 9.48
N THR A 12 41.03 18.81 9.82
CA THR A 12 41.48 17.64 9.05
C THR A 12 40.64 17.43 7.79
N ILE A 13 39.34 17.67 7.86
CA ILE A 13 38.42 17.53 6.71
C ILE A 13 38.49 18.75 5.78
N GLY A 14 38.92 19.91 6.28
CA GLY A 14 39.08 21.14 5.51
C GLY A 14 37.78 21.93 5.31
N VAL A 15 36.67 21.45 5.88
CA VAL A 15 35.35 22.07 5.88
C VAL A 15 34.65 21.81 7.23
N PRO A 16 33.65 22.64 7.63
CA PRO A 16 32.90 22.41 8.86
C PRO A 16 32.10 21.10 8.81
N LEU A 17 31.99 20.44 9.96
CA LEU A 17 31.19 19.22 10.13
C LEU A 17 29.79 19.59 10.61
N GLY A 18 28.78 18.88 10.13
CA GLY A 18 27.38 19.08 10.52
C GLY A 18 26.69 20.29 9.89
N THR A 19 27.32 20.90 8.88
CA THR A 19 26.71 21.97 8.07
C THR A 19 26.55 21.52 6.63
N ALA A 20 25.51 22.01 5.95
CA ALA A 20 25.35 21.80 4.52
C ALA A 20 26.47 22.51 3.74
N LEU A 21 27.08 21.81 2.80
CA LEU A 21 28.17 22.27 1.96
C LEU A 21 27.74 22.23 0.49
N THR A 22 28.03 23.29 -0.24
CA THR A 22 27.85 23.36 -1.69
C THR A 22 28.81 22.42 -2.41
N SER A 23 28.54 22.11 -3.69
CA SER A 23 29.44 21.33 -4.54
C SER A 23 30.85 21.92 -4.63
N GLU A 24 31.00 23.25 -4.61
CA GLU A 24 32.31 23.91 -4.64
C GLU A 24 33.06 23.74 -3.31
N GLU A 25 32.39 23.92 -2.17
CA GLU A 25 32.98 23.69 -0.85
C GLU A 25 33.37 22.23 -0.66
N MET A 26 32.52 21.31 -1.11
CA MET A 26 32.80 19.87 -1.10
C MET A 26 34.00 19.53 -1.98
N ALA A 27 34.11 20.10 -3.19
CA ALA A 27 35.24 19.87 -4.09
C ALA A 27 36.58 20.33 -3.49
N ASN A 28 36.55 21.35 -2.62
CA ASN A 28 37.72 21.89 -1.93
C ASN A 28 38.06 21.15 -0.63
N SER A 29 37.20 20.25 -0.15
CA SER A 29 37.43 19.46 1.06
C SER A 29 38.38 18.26 0.84
N ASN A 30 38.81 17.65 1.95
CA ASN A 30 39.57 16.40 1.95
C ASN A 30 38.68 15.14 1.91
N PHE A 31 37.36 15.26 2.06
CA PHE A 31 36.39 14.19 1.97
C PHE A 31 35.35 14.53 0.90
N ILE A 32 35.48 13.90 -0.27
CA ILE A 32 34.65 14.22 -1.43
C ILE A 32 33.81 13.01 -1.76
N VAL A 33 32.54 13.25 -2.07
CA VAL A 33 31.67 12.26 -2.72
C VAL A 33 31.31 12.81 -4.10
N ARG A 34 31.47 12.00 -5.15
CA ARG A 34 31.15 12.41 -6.53
C ARG A 34 30.67 11.23 -7.36
N GLU A 35 29.99 11.54 -8.47
CA GLU A 35 29.69 10.54 -9.49
C GLU A 35 30.98 10.15 -10.22
N LYS A 36 31.16 8.85 -10.52
CA LYS A 36 32.40 8.31 -11.10
C LYS A 36 32.70 8.87 -12.50
N GLU A 37 31.66 9.07 -13.30
CA GLU A 37 31.79 9.54 -14.69
C GLU A 37 31.98 11.07 -14.77
N THR A 38 31.93 11.78 -13.65
CA THR A 38 32.11 13.24 -13.58
C THR A 38 33.24 13.61 -12.62
N THR A 39 33.69 14.87 -12.67
CA THR A 39 34.69 15.39 -11.75
C THR A 39 34.10 16.13 -10.56
N ASP A 40 32.79 16.41 -10.60
CA ASP A 40 32.14 17.39 -9.76
C ASP A 40 31.69 16.77 -8.44
N ALA A 41 31.98 17.44 -7.33
CA ALA A 41 31.58 16.98 -6.01
C ALA A 41 30.08 17.18 -5.79
N LEU A 42 29.46 16.25 -5.08
CA LEU A 42 28.07 16.35 -4.65
C LEU A 42 27.96 17.28 -3.44
N ALA A 43 26.99 18.18 -3.48
CA ALA A 43 26.59 18.99 -2.33
C ALA A 43 25.95 18.12 -1.25
N GLY A 44 26.14 18.48 0.03
CA GLY A 44 25.60 17.72 1.15
C GLY A 44 26.26 18.05 2.48
N THR A 45 25.91 17.28 3.51
CA THR A 45 26.42 17.45 4.88
C THR A 45 27.36 16.31 5.25
N ILE A 46 28.53 16.62 5.78
CA ILE A 46 29.44 15.63 6.38
C ILE A 46 29.23 15.62 7.89
N MET A 47 28.81 14.46 8.40
CA MET A 47 28.69 14.19 9.84
C MET A 47 29.86 13.32 10.30
N SER A 48 30.26 13.46 11.56
CA SER A 48 31.25 12.57 12.16
C SER A 48 30.89 12.17 13.59
N GLU A 49 31.36 10.99 13.98
CA GLU A 49 31.37 10.53 15.36
C GLU A 49 32.72 9.91 15.70
N ILE A 50 33.24 10.21 16.89
CA ILE A 50 34.56 9.78 17.33
C ILE A 50 34.41 8.71 18.40
N PHE A 51 34.90 7.51 18.13
CA PHE A 51 34.97 6.40 19.08
C PHE A 51 36.41 5.99 19.32
N TYR A 52 36.94 6.31 20.50
CA TYR A 52 38.32 6.00 20.91
C TYR A 52 39.36 6.49 19.88
N SER A 53 39.95 5.57 19.11
CA SER A 53 40.96 5.82 18.07
C SER A 53 40.40 5.71 16.65
N LYS A 54 39.07 5.76 16.48
CA LYS A 54 38.39 5.72 15.18
C LYS A 54 37.43 6.91 15.04
N SER A 55 37.28 7.36 13.81
CA SER A 55 36.27 8.33 13.40
C SER A 55 35.39 7.69 12.33
N GLN A 56 34.08 7.77 12.52
CA GLN A 56 33.07 7.35 11.58
C GLN A 56 32.53 8.60 10.88
N LEU A 57 32.46 8.56 9.55
CA LEU A 57 31.96 9.65 8.72
C LEU A 57 30.71 9.23 7.98
N TRP A 58 29.72 10.11 7.95
CA TRP A 58 28.55 10.00 7.10
C TRP A 58 28.49 11.20 6.17
N PHE A 59 28.08 10.94 4.93
CA PHE A 59 27.71 11.98 3.99
C PHE A 59 26.23 11.84 3.72
N ILE A 60 25.51 12.94 3.90
CA ILE A 60 24.10 13.07 3.61
C ILE A 60 24.02 13.98 2.39
N PRO A 61 23.76 13.46 1.19
CA PRO A 61 23.69 14.28 -0.01
C PRO A 61 22.49 15.23 0.08
N GLU A 62 22.60 16.41 -0.53
CA GLU A 62 21.50 17.38 -0.60
C GLU A 62 20.32 16.83 -1.43
N ASN A 63 20.63 16.07 -2.49
CA ASN A 63 19.67 15.39 -3.35
C ASN A 63 19.86 13.87 -3.30
N ALA A 64 18.80 13.11 -3.56
CA ALA A 64 18.88 11.65 -3.63
C ALA A 64 19.89 11.19 -4.71
N LEU A 65 20.66 10.14 -4.41
CA LEU A 65 21.60 9.56 -5.38
C LEU A 65 20.86 8.67 -6.37
N LEU A 66 21.23 8.76 -7.65
CA LEU A 66 20.65 7.96 -8.71
C LEU A 66 21.11 6.50 -8.59
N THR A 67 20.18 5.55 -8.68
CA THR A 67 20.50 4.12 -8.45
C THR A 67 21.29 3.50 -9.61
N SER A 68 21.19 4.07 -10.81
CA SER A 68 21.91 3.65 -12.01
C SER A 68 23.37 4.13 -12.09
N LYS A 69 23.80 5.02 -11.18
CA LYS A 69 25.11 5.66 -11.24
C LYS A 69 26.09 5.07 -10.23
N ALA A 70 27.35 5.00 -10.63
CA ALA A 70 28.44 4.68 -9.73
C ALA A 70 28.96 5.95 -9.09
N TYR A 71 29.17 5.91 -7.78
CA TYR A 71 29.74 7.01 -7.01
C TYR A 71 31.07 6.57 -6.40
N GLU A 72 31.88 7.56 -6.04
CA GLU A 72 33.13 7.32 -5.36
C GLU A 72 33.31 8.30 -4.21
N ILE A 73 33.91 7.78 -3.14
CA ILE A 73 34.43 8.60 -2.06
C ILE A 73 35.91 8.80 -2.36
N VAL A 74 36.31 10.07 -2.47
CA VAL A 74 37.69 10.49 -2.65
C VAL A 74 38.17 11.13 -1.36
N LEU A 75 39.17 10.52 -0.75
CA LEU A 75 39.92 11.10 0.35
C LEU A 75 41.19 11.75 -0.21
N LYS A 76 41.31 13.07 -0.07
CA LYS A 76 42.55 13.79 -0.44
C LYS A 76 43.52 13.81 0.75
N GLY A 77 44.79 13.56 0.46
CA GLY A 77 45.85 13.55 1.46
C GLY A 77 47.15 12.98 0.90
N TYR A 78 48.31 13.36 1.46
CA TYR A 78 49.61 12.83 1.04
C TYR A 78 49.92 11.51 1.77
N ILE A 79 50.57 10.55 1.10
CA ILE A 79 50.97 9.29 1.73
C ILE A 79 52.33 9.50 2.41
N ASP A 80 52.46 9.16 3.69
CA ASP A 80 53.73 9.27 4.41
C ASP A 80 54.86 8.45 3.75
N GLU A 81 56.12 8.84 3.99
CA GLU A 81 57.29 8.18 3.37
C GLU A 81 57.40 6.67 3.70
N ALA A 82 56.78 6.25 4.80
CA ALA A 82 56.73 4.86 5.23
C ALA A 82 55.51 4.07 4.70
N ASN A 83 54.63 4.71 3.91
CA ASN A 83 53.39 4.15 3.36
C ASN A 83 52.46 3.54 4.44
N THR A 84 52.43 4.12 5.63
CA THR A 84 51.63 3.66 6.77
C THR A 84 50.25 4.31 6.84
N GLY A 85 49.96 5.39 6.10
CA GLY A 85 48.62 6.00 6.06
C GLY A 85 48.49 7.23 5.15
N LEU A 86 47.26 7.73 4.97
CA LEU A 86 46.96 9.00 4.31
C LEU A 86 47.10 10.14 5.32
N MET A 87 47.93 11.13 5.04
CA MET A 87 48.03 12.35 5.84
C MET A 87 47.21 13.47 5.23
N SER A 88 46.38 14.14 6.02
CA SER A 88 45.77 15.42 5.64
C SER A 88 46.87 16.44 5.34
N ILE A 89 46.58 17.38 4.45
CA ILE A 89 47.42 18.57 4.18
C ILE A 89 47.68 19.44 5.43
N THR A 90 46.93 19.21 6.52
CA THR A 90 47.05 19.85 7.84
C THR A 90 47.69 18.96 8.92
N ASN A 91 48.40 17.89 8.54
CA ASN A 91 49.18 16.96 9.40
C ASN A 91 48.39 15.91 10.21
N GLY A 92 47.10 15.69 9.97
CA GLY A 92 46.35 14.57 10.55
C GLY A 92 46.61 13.23 9.84
N VAL A 93 46.75 12.11 10.55
CA VAL A 93 46.98 10.77 9.93
C VAL A 93 45.67 9.96 9.89
N LEU A 94 45.30 9.49 8.70
CA LEU A 94 44.15 8.63 8.40
C LEU A 94 44.66 7.24 8.06
N GLN A 95 44.28 6.24 8.86
CA GLN A 95 44.52 4.83 8.54
C GLN A 95 43.18 4.13 8.33
N SER A 96 43.01 3.39 7.23
CA SER A 96 41.81 2.55 7.10
C SER A 96 41.91 1.31 7.99
N GLY A 97 40.78 0.86 8.56
CA GLY A 97 40.70 -0.41 9.27
C GLY A 97 40.83 -1.63 8.36
N GLU A 98 40.47 -1.45 7.08
CA GLU A 98 40.52 -2.47 6.03
C GLU A 98 41.67 -2.15 5.06
N ALA A 99 42.48 -3.15 4.70
CA ALA A 99 43.73 -2.99 3.96
C ALA A 99 43.60 -2.48 2.50
N SER A 100 42.40 -2.09 2.04
CA SER A 100 42.06 -1.94 0.62
C SER A 100 41.24 -0.68 0.26
N ILE A 101 41.49 0.47 0.91
CA ILE A 101 40.83 1.74 0.52
C ILE A 101 41.64 2.54 -0.53
N CYS A 102 42.92 2.22 -0.73
CA CYS A 102 43.80 2.96 -1.64
C CYS A 102 44.21 2.09 -2.84
N ALA A 103 43.33 1.99 -3.85
CA ALA A 103 43.58 1.18 -5.05
C ALA A 103 44.42 1.92 -6.11
N ASP A 104 44.28 3.24 -6.23
CA ASP A 104 45.04 4.04 -7.19
C ASP A 104 46.23 4.73 -6.52
N LYS A 105 47.42 4.16 -6.74
CA LYS A 105 48.70 4.64 -6.20
C LYS A 105 49.51 5.45 -7.21
N SER A 106 48.96 5.67 -8.41
CA SER A 106 49.74 6.12 -9.56
C SER A 106 49.91 7.64 -9.67
N ASN A 107 49.14 8.44 -8.92
CA ASN A 107 49.21 9.91 -8.95
C ASN A 107 49.08 10.55 -7.56
N ASN A 108 50.13 10.40 -6.73
CA ASN A 108 50.47 11.28 -5.59
C ASN A 108 49.31 12.14 -5.03
N GLN A 109 48.69 11.70 -3.93
CA GLN A 109 47.87 12.48 -2.96
C GLN A 109 46.35 12.19 -2.88
N ARG A 110 45.85 11.04 -3.36
CA ARG A 110 44.43 10.68 -3.21
C ARG A 110 44.25 9.19 -2.92
N CYS A 111 43.25 8.84 -2.10
CA CYS A 111 42.70 7.49 -2.05
C CYS A 111 41.24 7.52 -2.48
N VAL A 112 40.93 6.70 -3.48
CA VAL A 112 39.61 6.59 -4.08
C VAL A 112 39.05 5.23 -3.72
N LYS A 113 37.89 5.22 -3.05
CA LYS A 113 37.08 4.02 -2.89
C LYS A 113 35.83 4.16 -3.73
N GLU A 114 35.78 3.35 -4.78
CA GLU A 114 34.55 3.12 -5.51
C GLU A 114 33.59 2.37 -4.61
N PHE A 115 32.36 2.87 -4.53
CA PHE A 115 31.27 2.13 -3.95
C PHE A 115 30.08 2.28 -4.90
N PRO A 116 29.50 1.16 -5.36
CA PRO A 116 28.15 1.25 -5.89
C PRO A 116 27.25 1.78 -4.77
N THR A 117 26.20 2.52 -5.12
CA THR A 117 25.10 2.90 -4.19
C THR A 117 24.51 1.69 -3.46
N VAL A 118 24.76 0.47 -3.96
CA VAL A 118 24.45 -0.83 -3.35
C VAL A 118 25.61 -1.81 -3.53
N ALA A 119 26.06 -2.48 -2.46
CA ALA A 119 27.14 -3.48 -2.52
C ALA A 119 26.96 -4.48 -3.69
N SER A 120 28.09 -4.95 -4.27
CA SER A 120 28.05 -5.96 -5.34
C SER A 120 27.28 -7.21 -4.87
N GLY A 121 26.16 -7.50 -5.53
CA GLY A 121 25.21 -8.56 -5.15
C GLY A 121 23.93 -8.10 -4.41
N SER A 122 23.85 -6.83 -3.99
CA SER A 122 22.69 -6.25 -3.27
C SER A 122 21.77 -5.38 -4.13
N ILE A 123 21.94 -5.43 -5.46
CA ILE A 123 21.21 -4.61 -6.46
C ILE A 123 19.67 -4.75 -6.33
N GLU A 124 19.20 -5.88 -5.79
CA GLU A 124 17.77 -6.11 -5.51
C GLU A 124 17.17 -5.14 -4.46
N GLN A 125 17.98 -4.58 -3.56
CA GLN A 125 17.48 -3.65 -2.53
C GLN A 125 17.17 -2.26 -3.11
N CYS A 126 17.84 -1.88 -4.21
CA CYS A 126 17.64 -0.61 -4.89
C CYS A 126 16.64 -0.67 -6.04
N LYS A 127 16.14 -1.86 -6.40
CA LYS A 127 15.04 -1.95 -7.34
C LYS A 127 13.82 -1.26 -6.76
N LEU A 128 13.26 -0.33 -7.52
CA LEU A 128 11.96 0.22 -7.24
C LEU A 128 10.92 -0.89 -7.23
N THR A 129 10.06 -0.85 -6.22
CA THR A 129 8.96 -1.80 -6.06
C THR A 129 7.65 -1.19 -6.54
N HIS A 130 7.43 0.09 -6.25
CA HIS A 130 6.27 0.86 -6.64
C HIS A 130 6.59 2.37 -6.62
N LEU A 131 5.65 3.17 -7.09
CA LEU A 131 5.68 4.63 -6.94
C LEU A 131 4.63 5.05 -5.91
N GLU A 132 5.01 5.89 -4.96
CA GLU A 132 4.07 6.62 -4.09
C GLU A 132 3.70 7.94 -4.75
N ILE A 133 2.39 8.21 -4.87
CA ILE A 133 1.88 9.45 -5.45
C ILE A 133 1.48 10.40 -4.33
N ASN A 134 2.01 11.62 -4.38
CA ASN A 134 1.72 12.69 -3.45
C ASN A 134 1.08 13.89 -4.19
N PRO A 135 0.03 14.53 -3.64
CA PRO A 135 -0.69 14.13 -2.42
C PRO A 135 -1.46 12.82 -2.63
N ASN A 136 -1.52 12.01 -1.58
CA ASN A 136 -2.24 10.75 -1.58
C ASN A 136 -3.70 10.93 -1.11
N ALA A 137 -4.62 10.33 -1.86
CA ALA A 137 -6.06 10.33 -1.63
C ALA A 137 -6.70 11.73 -1.39
N PRO A 138 -6.28 12.80 -2.10
CA PRO A 138 -6.71 14.16 -1.78
C PRO A 138 -8.21 14.36 -2.04
N VAL A 139 -8.82 15.22 -1.22
CA VAL A 139 -10.19 15.71 -1.41
C VAL A 139 -10.13 17.20 -1.66
N TYR A 140 -10.58 17.63 -2.83
CA TYR A 140 -10.63 19.03 -3.22
C TYR A 140 -12.05 19.56 -3.03
N THR A 141 -12.19 20.58 -2.19
CA THR A 141 -13.51 21.11 -1.78
C THR A 141 -13.98 22.31 -2.59
N CYS A 142 -13.14 22.83 -3.49
CA CYS A 142 -13.39 24.06 -4.22
C CYS A 142 -13.08 23.90 -5.70
N ALA A 143 -13.66 24.79 -6.51
CA ALA A 143 -13.45 24.88 -7.95
C ALA A 143 -13.08 26.31 -8.33
N GLY A 144 -12.27 26.48 -9.38
CA GLY A 144 -11.84 27.78 -9.89
C GLY A 144 -10.41 28.15 -9.47
N ASN A 145 -10.05 29.42 -9.68
CA ASN A 145 -8.67 29.90 -9.71
C ASN A 145 -8.15 30.49 -8.37
N ALA A 146 -8.91 30.32 -7.30
CA ALA A 146 -8.65 30.91 -5.97
C ALA A 146 -8.63 29.84 -4.87
N CYS A 147 -8.41 28.59 -5.26
CA CYS A 147 -8.43 27.43 -4.38
C CYS A 147 -7.15 27.30 -3.55
N ASN A 148 -7.23 26.79 -2.31
CA ASN A 148 -6.05 26.65 -1.45
C ASN A 148 -5.03 25.64 -2.01
N GLY A 149 -3.88 26.11 -2.47
CA GLY A 149 -2.83 25.31 -3.10
C GLY A 149 -2.82 25.37 -4.63
N ASP A 150 -3.59 26.30 -5.21
CA ASP A 150 -3.65 26.54 -6.66
C ASP A 150 -2.32 27.01 -7.20
N GLN A 151 -1.94 26.44 -8.34
CA GLN A 151 -0.61 26.65 -8.93
C GLN A 151 -0.61 27.86 -9.85
N ASP A 152 -1.75 28.19 -10.45
CA ASP A 152 -1.90 29.38 -11.27
C ASP A 152 -3.26 30.04 -11.08
N SER A 153 -3.24 31.30 -10.64
CA SER A 153 -4.44 32.13 -10.47
C SER A 153 -5.15 32.50 -11.78
N ALA A 154 -4.60 32.20 -12.96
CA ALA A 154 -5.17 32.56 -14.25
C ALA A 154 -6.05 31.47 -14.90
N ASN A 155 -5.99 30.22 -14.42
CA ASN A 155 -6.68 29.07 -15.02
C ASN A 155 -7.65 28.42 -14.00
N GLU A 156 -8.24 27.26 -14.31
CA GLU A 156 -9.06 26.50 -13.33
C GLU A 156 -8.23 26.05 -12.10
N HIS A 157 -8.75 25.23 -11.18
CA HIS A 157 -7.93 24.79 -10.04
C HIS A 157 -6.85 23.81 -10.55
N GLN A 158 -5.55 24.08 -10.38
CA GLN A 158 -4.48 23.11 -10.67
C GLN A 158 -3.73 22.60 -9.44
N ARG A 159 -3.30 21.34 -9.48
CA ARG A 159 -2.45 20.73 -8.46
C ARG A 159 -1.32 19.93 -9.08
N ILE A 160 -0.14 20.04 -8.48
CA ILE A 160 1.01 19.21 -8.81
C ILE A 160 0.89 17.89 -8.05
N PHE A 161 1.04 16.79 -8.78
CA PHE A 161 1.26 15.48 -8.23
C PHE A 161 2.70 15.07 -8.48
N THR A 162 3.32 14.45 -7.48
CA THR A 162 4.69 13.93 -7.54
C THR A 162 4.67 12.43 -7.35
N ALA A 163 5.43 11.70 -8.15
CA ALA A 163 5.67 10.28 -7.98
C ALA A 163 7.05 10.08 -7.35
N VAL A 164 7.10 9.40 -6.22
CA VAL A 164 8.34 9.07 -5.51
C VAL A 164 8.55 7.56 -5.60
N GLY A 165 9.71 7.11 -6.08
CA GLY A 165 10.00 5.70 -6.12
C GLY A 165 10.32 5.15 -4.73
N ILE A 166 9.80 3.98 -4.39
CA ILE A 166 10.12 3.28 -3.15
C ILE A 166 10.85 1.98 -3.48
N ASN A 167 12.06 1.84 -2.94
CA ASN A 167 12.87 0.64 -3.12
C ASN A 167 12.44 -0.50 -2.19
N LYS A 168 13.02 -1.68 -2.36
CA LYS A 168 12.69 -2.88 -1.57
C LYS A 168 12.98 -2.73 -0.06
N ALA A 169 13.85 -1.81 0.33
CA ALA A 169 14.13 -1.49 1.72
C ALA A 169 13.14 -0.46 2.31
N GLY A 170 12.13 -0.03 1.56
CA GLY A 170 11.18 1.01 1.97
C GLY A 170 11.78 2.42 1.95
N GLN A 171 12.86 2.62 1.20
CA GLN A 171 13.53 3.92 1.11
C GLN A 171 13.13 4.63 -0.18
N ILE A 172 13.10 5.97 -0.10
CA ILE A 172 12.90 6.84 -1.26
C ILE A 172 14.07 6.66 -2.24
N ALA A 173 13.74 6.47 -3.51
CA ALA A 173 14.66 6.35 -4.62
C ALA A 173 14.02 6.96 -5.88
N ASP A 174 14.84 7.59 -6.73
CA ASP A 174 14.37 8.24 -7.96
C ASP A 174 14.15 7.19 -9.06
N PRO A 175 13.00 7.16 -9.76
CA PRO A 175 12.85 6.37 -10.97
C PRO A 175 13.81 6.82 -12.08
N ASP A 176 14.70 5.91 -12.52
CA ASP A 176 15.59 6.15 -13.68
C ASP A 176 14.83 6.38 -15.01
N ASN A 177 13.51 6.14 -15.05
CA ASN A 177 12.66 6.31 -16.23
C ASN A 177 11.72 7.51 -16.06
N VAL A 178 11.47 8.23 -17.16
CA VAL A 178 10.44 9.28 -17.23
C VAL A 178 9.09 8.71 -16.76
N VAL A 179 8.46 9.40 -15.81
CA VAL A 179 7.15 8.99 -15.29
C VAL A 179 6.05 9.40 -16.26
N VAL A 180 5.28 8.41 -16.72
CA VAL A 180 4.08 8.63 -17.55
C VAL A 180 2.85 8.69 -16.65
N TRP A 181 2.11 9.80 -16.73
CA TRP A 181 0.92 10.05 -15.93
C TRP A 181 -0.37 9.85 -16.72
N GLN A 182 -1.39 9.28 -16.09
CA GLN A 182 -2.72 9.08 -16.67
C GLN A 182 -3.81 9.38 -15.63
N SER A 183 -4.96 9.85 -16.11
CA SER A 183 -6.20 9.97 -15.34
C SER A 183 -7.22 8.98 -15.88
N SER A 184 -7.93 8.30 -14.99
CA SER A 184 -9.03 7.39 -15.33
C SER A 184 -10.30 8.12 -15.80
N ASP A 185 -10.46 9.40 -15.44
CA ASP A 185 -11.57 10.24 -15.91
C ASP A 185 -11.10 11.68 -16.16
N ILE A 186 -10.97 12.03 -17.44
CA ILE A 186 -10.56 13.36 -17.90
C ILE A 186 -11.61 14.46 -17.67
N GLY A 187 -12.87 14.07 -17.41
CA GLY A 187 -13.95 14.99 -17.07
C GLY A 187 -13.86 15.51 -15.63
N ILE A 188 -13.11 14.82 -14.78
CA ILE A 188 -12.84 15.20 -13.38
C ILE A 188 -11.42 15.74 -13.25
N LEU A 189 -10.43 15.06 -13.83
CA LEU A 189 -9.02 15.49 -13.83
C LEU A 189 -8.36 15.31 -15.19
N SER A 190 -7.85 16.40 -15.74
CA SER A 190 -7.09 16.38 -17.00
C SER A 190 -5.67 16.89 -16.78
N SER A 191 -4.71 16.42 -17.57
CA SER A 191 -3.38 17.03 -17.58
C SER A 191 -3.47 18.52 -17.94
N ALA A 192 -2.68 19.34 -17.25
CA ALA A 192 -2.61 20.78 -17.47
C ALA A 192 -1.22 21.19 -17.97
N THR A 193 -1.16 22.29 -18.72
CA THR A 193 0.09 22.88 -19.22
C THR A 193 0.82 23.56 -18.07
N LYS A 194 2.11 23.25 -17.92
CA LYS A 194 2.98 23.80 -16.87
C LYS A 194 3.33 25.25 -17.22
N THR A 195 3.07 26.19 -16.31
CA THR A 195 3.35 27.62 -16.52
C THR A 195 4.68 28.06 -15.91
N ASP A 196 5.21 27.30 -14.94
CA ASP A 196 6.44 27.64 -14.21
C ASP A 196 7.61 26.67 -14.47
N ALA A 197 8.82 27.23 -14.49
CA ALA A 197 10.08 26.56 -14.80
C ALA A 197 10.72 25.80 -13.62
N GLU A 198 10.05 25.69 -12.47
CA GLU A 198 10.58 25.07 -11.23
C GLU A 198 10.06 23.65 -10.94
N VAL A 199 9.21 23.09 -11.82
CA VAL A 199 8.61 21.75 -11.64
C VAL A 199 9.48 20.70 -12.32
N ASN A 200 9.94 19.69 -11.58
CA ASN A 200 10.72 18.59 -12.15
C ASN A 200 9.80 17.68 -13.00
N GLU A 201 9.87 17.85 -14.31
CA GLU A 201 8.95 17.18 -15.24
C GLU A 201 9.07 15.66 -15.29
N ASP A 202 10.19 15.10 -14.82
CA ASP A 202 10.43 13.66 -14.87
C ASP A 202 9.61 12.90 -13.82
N ILE A 203 9.28 13.54 -12.70
CA ILE A 203 8.57 12.93 -11.57
C ILE A 203 7.31 13.70 -11.15
N GLN A 204 7.04 14.88 -11.73
CA GLN A 204 5.89 15.71 -11.39
C GLN A 204 4.98 16.00 -12.59
N GLN A 205 3.67 15.98 -12.32
CA GLN A 205 2.64 16.33 -13.29
C GLN A 205 1.63 17.31 -12.70
N LEU A 206 1.34 18.36 -13.47
CA LEU A 206 0.26 19.29 -13.16
C LEU A 206 -1.06 18.73 -13.71
N PHE A 207 -2.06 18.63 -12.85
CA PHE A 207 -3.43 18.28 -13.22
C PHE A 207 -4.37 19.45 -12.95
N ALA A 208 -5.26 19.69 -13.91
CA ALA A 208 -6.42 20.55 -13.72
C ALA A 208 -7.54 19.75 -13.08
N ILE A 209 -8.09 20.30 -12.00
CA ILE A 209 -9.23 19.78 -11.27
C ILE A 209 -10.48 20.47 -11.80
N LYS A 210 -11.32 19.70 -12.47
CA LYS A 210 -12.57 20.20 -13.04
C LYS A 210 -13.56 20.45 -11.90
N GLY A 211 -14.36 21.51 -12.01
CA GLY A 211 -15.42 21.84 -11.06
C GLY A 211 -16.63 20.91 -11.15
N VAL A 212 -16.39 19.59 -11.18
CA VAL A 212 -17.40 18.55 -11.31
C VAL A 212 -17.20 17.57 -10.17
N ASN A 213 -18.25 17.36 -9.37
CA ASN A 213 -18.21 16.39 -8.28
C ASN A 213 -17.99 14.99 -8.82
N GLY A 214 -17.09 14.25 -8.19
CA GLY A 214 -16.77 12.87 -8.57
C GLY A 214 -15.40 12.44 -8.05
N SER A 215 -14.97 11.25 -8.48
CA SER A 215 -13.62 10.77 -8.21
C SER A 215 -12.97 10.21 -9.46
N ALA A 216 -11.65 10.37 -9.57
CA ALA A 216 -10.84 9.74 -10.59
C ALA A 216 -9.54 9.23 -9.96
N ASN A 217 -9.10 8.06 -10.39
CA ASN A 217 -7.74 7.59 -10.11
C ASN A 217 -6.76 8.26 -11.05
N ILE A 218 -5.66 8.76 -10.49
CA ILE A 218 -4.44 9.09 -11.24
C ILE A 218 -3.44 7.95 -11.10
N SER A 219 -2.69 7.68 -12.15
CA SER A 219 -1.63 6.68 -12.15
C SER A 219 -0.35 7.20 -12.75
N ALA A 220 0.78 6.83 -12.14
CA ALA A 220 2.13 7.10 -12.58
C ALA A 220 2.79 5.78 -13.00
N ASN A 221 3.51 5.75 -14.13
CA ASN A 221 4.26 4.59 -14.60
C ASN A 221 5.69 4.98 -14.98
N ALA A 222 6.68 4.36 -14.36
CA ALA A 222 8.09 4.50 -14.67
C ALA A 222 8.64 3.15 -15.14
N GLY A 223 8.63 2.89 -16.45
CA GLY A 223 9.19 1.67 -17.02
C GLY A 223 8.54 0.38 -16.50
N GLY A 224 7.22 0.39 -16.27
CA GLY A 224 6.47 -0.75 -15.73
C GLY A 224 6.27 -0.72 -14.22
N ILE A 225 7.00 0.12 -13.48
CA ILE A 225 6.74 0.36 -12.06
C ILE A 225 5.61 1.38 -11.94
N THR A 226 4.54 1.01 -11.23
CA THR A 226 3.32 1.83 -11.17
C THR A 226 3.05 2.33 -9.75
N GLY A 227 2.47 3.53 -9.68
CA GLY A 227 1.76 4.05 -8.52
C GLY A 227 0.39 4.56 -8.92
N SER A 228 -0.57 4.59 -8.00
CA SER A 228 -1.88 5.18 -8.25
C SER A 228 -2.47 5.76 -6.98
N THR A 229 -3.30 6.80 -7.08
CA THR A 229 -4.09 7.32 -5.95
C THR A 229 -5.45 7.84 -6.42
N GLU A 230 -6.48 7.76 -5.56
CA GLU A 230 -7.82 8.30 -5.83
C GLU A 230 -7.83 9.80 -5.56
N VAL A 231 -8.17 10.61 -6.56
CA VAL A 231 -8.43 12.03 -6.36
C VAL A 231 -9.93 12.27 -6.34
N ARG A 232 -10.41 12.99 -5.33
CA ARG A 232 -11.83 13.33 -5.18
C ARG A 232 -12.05 14.82 -5.33
N VAL A 233 -13.01 15.17 -6.17
CA VAL A 233 -13.51 16.52 -6.31
C VAL A 233 -14.87 16.57 -5.65
N PHE A 234 -14.96 17.39 -4.62
CA PHE A 234 -16.10 17.51 -3.75
C PHE A 234 -16.41 19.00 -3.53
N ILE A 235 -16.92 19.65 -4.56
CA ILE A 235 -17.29 21.06 -4.55
C ILE A 235 -18.42 21.26 -3.54
N CYS A 236 -18.05 21.85 -2.40
CA CYS A 236 -18.97 22.06 -1.29
C CYS A 236 -18.56 23.29 -0.48
N GLU A 237 -19.46 24.27 -0.37
CA GLU A 237 -19.24 25.48 0.42
C GLU A 237 -19.34 25.20 1.91
N ASN A 238 -20.30 24.36 2.35
CA ASN A 238 -20.46 23.95 3.74
C ASN A 238 -20.34 22.41 3.90
N PRO A 239 -19.11 21.85 3.86
CA PRO A 239 -18.91 20.42 4.08
C PRO A 239 -19.11 20.05 5.55
N TRP A 240 -19.44 18.77 5.78
CA TRP A 240 -19.37 18.16 7.10
C TRP A 240 -18.28 17.08 7.09
N PRO A 241 -17.30 17.14 8.01
CA PRO A 241 -17.14 18.14 9.07
C PRO A 241 -16.68 19.50 8.51
N ALA A 242 -17.06 20.61 9.17
CA ALA A 242 -16.75 21.97 8.71
C ALA A 242 -15.24 22.22 8.54
N SER A 243 -14.40 21.52 9.30
CA SER A 243 -12.95 21.56 9.19
C SER A 243 -12.43 21.18 7.80
N MET A 244 -13.22 20.45 6.99
CA MET A 244 -12.84 20.07 5.62
C MET A 244 -12.58 21.26 4.71
N ILE A 245 -13.20 22.42 4.98
CA ILE A 245 -12.91 23.66 4.24
C ILE A 245 -11.43 24.02 4.37
N GLU A 246 -10.86 23.84 5.55
CA GLU A 246 -9.49 24.26 5.86
C GLU A 246 -8.45 23.18 5.55
N ASN A 247 -8.77 21.90 5.83
CA ASN A 247 -7.78 20.83 5.82
C ASN A 247 -8.10 19.67 4.85
N GLY A 248 -9.26 19.66 4.19
CA GLY A 248 -9.70 18.59 3.31
C GLY A 248 -9.91 17.22 4.00
N LYS A 249 -9.87 17.16 5.34
CA LYS A 249 -9.93 15.90 6.10
C LYS A 249 -11.37 15.55 6.48
N ALA A 250 -11.83 14.43 5.94
CA ALA A 250 -13.10 13.80 6.28
C ALA A 250 -13.22 13.46 7.77
N TRP A 251 -14.47 13.33 8.26
CA TRP A 251 -14.72 12.72 9.56
C TRP A 251 -14.21 11.28 9.53
N ASN A 252 -13.50 10.83 10.57
CA ASN A 252 -12.90 9.51 10.57
C ASN A 252 -12.84 8.88 11.97
N ASP A 253 -12.84 7.54 11.98
CA ASP A 253 -12.48 6.70 13.11
C ASP A 253 -11.17 6.01 12.80
N THR A 254 -10.05 6.55 13.26
CA THR A 254 -8.71 6.06 12.92
C THR A 254 -7.80 5.92 14.13
N ASN A 255 -6.74 5.13 14.01
CA ASN A 255 -5.64 5.04 14.98
C ASN A 255 -4.52 6.07 14.75
N LEU A 256 -4.65 6.93 13.73
CA LEU A 256 -3.74 8.05 13.50
C LEU A 256 -3.94 9.19 14.50
N THR A 257 -2.99 10.15 14.53
CA THR A 257 -2.94 11.28 15.48
C THR A 257 -4.21 12.13 15.51
N TYR A 258 -5.00 12.16 14.43
CA TYR A 258 -6.25 12.90 14.35
C TYR A 258 -7.39 11.94 14.07
N SER A 259 -8.17 11.62 15.11
CA SER A 259 -9.38 10.82 15.03
C SER A 259 -10.56 11.60 15.61
N ASN A 260 -11.74 11.50 14.98
CA ASN A 260 -12.95 12.18 15.47
C ASN A 260 -13.68 11.38 16.55
N THR A 261 -13.26 10.14 16.77
CA THR A 261 -13.77 9.22 17.77
C THR A 261 -12.80 9.12 18.95
N THR A 262 -13.28 8.67 20.10
CA THR A 262 -12.49 8.57 21.34
C THR A 262 -12.31 7.14 21.84
N LYS A 263 -13.16 6.22 21.42
CA LYS A 263 -13.21 4.85 21.93
C LYS A 263 -12.47 3.88 21.04
N ASP A 264 -11.80 2.94 21.68
CA ASP A 264 -11.25 1.77 21.01
C ASP A 264 -12.29 0.65 20.95
N ILE A 265 -12.21 -0.28 19.99
CA ILE A 265 -11.18 -0.41 18.96
C ILE A 265 -11.38 0.59 17.80
N ARG A 266 -10.27 1.07 17.21
CA ARG A 266 -10.31 1.87 15.97
C ARG A 266 -10.61 1.00 14.76
N THR A 267 -11.54 1.45 13.93
CA THR A 267 -12.08 0.69 12.80
C THR A 267 -11.70 1.27 11.44
N ASN A 268 -10.88 2.32 11.43
CA ASN A 268 -10.17 2.89 10.27
C ASN A 268 -11.05 3.19 9.05
N PHE A 269 -12.19 3.84 9.27
CA PHE A 269 -13.05 4.34 8.20
C PHE A 269 -13.22 5.87 8.26
N SER A 270 -13.62 6.48 7.14
CA SER A 270 -13.99 7.90 7.06
C SER A 270 -15.22 8.15 6.21
N MET A 271 -15.86 9.30 6.41
CA MET A 271 -17.03 9.76 5.66
C MET A 271 -17.17 11.28 5.76
N PHE A 272 -17.95 11.83 4.85
CA PHE A 272 -18.35 13.23 4.83
C PHE A 272 -19.59 13.42 3.96
N TYR A 273 -20.22 14.58 4.06
CA TYR A 273 -21.28 15.00 3.13
C TYR A 273 -21.27 16.51 2.96
N CYS A 274 -21.99 17.02 1.97
CA CYS A 274 -22.11 18.44 1.73
C CYS A 274 -23.46 18.94 2.20
N LYS A 275 -23.47 19.99 3.03
CA LYS A 275 -24.72 20.55 3.51
C LYS A 275 -25.50 21.24 2.41
N ASP A 276 -24.83 21.85 1.43
CA ASP A 276 -25.52 22.63 0.38
C ASP A 276 -25.66 21.86 -0.94
N ASN A 277 -25.45 20.54 -0.93
CA ASN A 277 -25.61 19.71 -2.12
C ASN A 277 -27.10 19.40 -2.34
N GLY A 278 -27.78 20.34 -3.01
CA GLY A 278 -29.21 20.24 -3.31
C GLY A 278 -29.90 21.61 -3.38
N GLN A 279 -31.23 21.62 -3.28
CA GLN A 279 -32.01 22.86 -3.24
C GLN A 279 -32.21 23.43 -1.82
N SER A 280 -32.05 22.59 -0.79
CA SER A 280 -32.12 22.95 0.63
C SER A 280 -30.75 22.79 1.29
N ILE A 281 -30.48 23.61 2.31
CA ILE A 281 -29.31 23.45 3.18
C ILE A 281 -29.63 22.32 4.16
N LEU A 282 -28.88 21.22 4.08
CA LEU A 282 -28.98 20.09 4.98
C LEU A 282 -28.43 20.46 6.38
N PRO A 283 -29.00 19.88 7.45
CA PRO A 283 -28.56 20.13 8.82
C PRO A 283 -27.15 19.61 9.07
N ASN A 284 -26.52 20.09 10.15
CA ASN A 284 -25.27 19.51 10.66
C ASN A 284 -25.52 18.10 11.23
N LEU A 285 -24.48 17.26 11.28
CA LEU A 285 -24.59 15.88 11.78
C LEU A 285 -23.80 15.73 13.07
N ASP A 286 -24.51 15.41 14.15
CA ASP A 286 -23.93 15.28 15.48
C ASP A 286 -23.78 13.82 15.90
N MET A 287 -22.56 13.40 16.21
CA MET A 287 -22.34 12.11 16.88
C MET A 287 -22.80 12.21 18.34
N LYS A 288 -23.92 11.57 18.69
CA LYS A 288 -24.50 11.60 20.05
C LYS A 288 -24.07 10.41 20.91
N VAL A 289 -23.76 9.28 20.28
CA VAL A 289 -23.35 8.07 20.98
C VAL A 289 -22.16 7.46 20.28
N GLU A 290 -21.14 7.12 21.07
CA GLU A 290 -20.00 6.31 20.68
C GLU A 290 -19.83 5.22 21.75
N VAL A 291 -19.91 3.95 21.36
CA VAL A 291 -19.68 2.80 22.24
C VAL A 291 -18.61 1.91 21.62
N GLY A 292 -17.55 1.64 22.38
CA GLY A 292 -16.49 0.68 22.02
C GLY A 292 -16.45 -0.52 22.97
N ILE A 293 -15.67 -1.55 22.63
CA ILE A 293 -15.50 -2.75 23.47
C ILE A 293 -14.93 -2.40 24.85
N ASP A 294 -14.04 -1.41 24.94
CA ASP A 294 -13.39 -1.05 26.21
C ASP A 294 -14.32 -0.30 27.18
N ASP A 295 -15.48 0.16 26.71
CA ASP A 295 -16.55 0.71 27.57
C ASP A 295 -17.43 -0.39 28.20
N VAL A 296 -17.20 -1.65 27.84
CA VAL A 296 -17.92 -2.80 28.39
C VAL A 296 -17.19 -3.27 29.65
N GLY A 297 -17.52 -2.65 30.79
CA GLY A 297 -17.04 -3.06 32.10
C GLY A 297 -17.56 -4.41 32.63
N ASP A 298 -18.19 -5.25 31.80
CA ASP A 298 -19.00 -6.37 32.27
C ASP A 298 -18.66 -7.68 31.56
N GLY A 299 -18.53 -8.75 32.35
CA GLY A 299 -17.96 -10.05 31.98
C GLY A 299 -18.66 -10.82 30.84
N PRO A 300 -18.31 -12.11 30.63
CA PRO A 300 -18.60 -12.91 29.42
C PRO A 300 -20.08 -13.15 29.07
N ASN A 301 -21.02 -12.48 29.74
CA ASN A 301 -22.47 -12.57 29.54
C ASN A 301 -23.10 -11.30 28.91
N ASP A 302 -22.33 -10.27 28.52
CA ASP A 302 -22.90 -9.15 27.73
C ASP A 302 -23.23 -9.66 26.31
N LEU A 303 -24.52 -9.61 25.96
CA LEU A 303 -25.06 -9.94 24.63
C LEU A 303 -24.32 -9.26 23.47
N ARG A 304 -23.72 -8.09 23.68
CA ARG A 304 -22.93 -7.37 22.66
C ARG A 304 -21.59 -8.06 22.36
N SER A 305 -20.93 -8.61 23.37
CA SER A 305 -19.74 -9.46 23.20
C SER A 305 -20.10 -10.79 22.53
N VAL A 306 -21.28 -11.34 22.86
CA VAL A 306 -21.81 -12.60 22.30
C VAL A 306 -22.17 -12.45 20.81
N GLN A 307 -22.56 -11.25 20.38
CA GLN A 307 -22.87 -10.91 18.99
C GLN A 307 -21.67 -10.38 18.18
N GLY A 308 -20.48 -10.30 18.79
CA GLY A 308 -19.27 -9.82 18.11
C GLY A 308 -19.31 -8.32 17.73
N LEU A 309 -20.07 -7.49 18.46
CA LEU A 309 -20.08 -6.04 18.23
C LEU A 309 -18.74 -5.42 18.67
N LEU A 310 -18.05 -4.74 17.74
CA LEU A 310 -16.79 -4.04 18.00
C LEU A 310 -17.00 -2.57 18.36
N LYS A 311 -17.88 -1.90 17.61
CA LYS A 311 -18.10 -0.46 17.75
C LYS A 311 -19.50 -0.08 17.30
N GLU A 312 -20.10 0.90 17.96
CA GLU A 312 -21.39 1.48 17.60
C GLU A 312 -21.32 3.02 17.68
N LEU A 313 -21.87 3.66 16.65
CA LEU A 313 -21.91 5.12 16.52
C LEU A 313 -23.33 5.53 16.14
N PHE A 314 -23.87 6.56 16.79
CA PHE A 314 -25.14 7.17 16.38
C PHE A 314 -24.96 8.64 16.07
N PHE A 315 -25.43 9.00 14.88
CA PHE A 315 -25.42 10.35 14.35
C PHE A 315 -26.86 10.87 14.24
N ILE A 316 -27.09 12.08 14.73
CA ILE A 316 -28.39 12.76 14.70
C ILE A 316 -28.24 14.02 13.84
N PRO A 317 -28.97 14.14 12.73
CA PRO A 317 -29.07 15.39 11.99
C PRO A 317 -29.73 16.46 12.88
N GLU A 318 -29.09 17.62 13.03
CA GLU A 318 -29.57 18.68 13.91
C GLU A 318 -30.99 19.13 13.54
N GLY A 319 -31.87 19.19 14.55
CA GLY A 319 -33.25 19.65 14.37
C GLY A 319 -34.19 18.62 13.74
N LEU A 320 -33.72 17.40 13.46
CA LEU A 320 -34.54 16.30 12.96
C LEU A 320 -34.64 15.18 14.03
N ASP A 321 -35.76 14.47 14.02
CA ASP A 321 -36.00 13.31 14.91
C ASP A 321 -35.50 11.99 14.28
N ASP A 322 -34.50 12.08 13.40
CA ASP A 322 -33.91 10.96 12.67
C ASP A 322 -32.55 10.56 13.24
N ALA A 323 -32.15 9.32 12.96
CA ALA A 323 -30.87 8.78 13.39
C ALA A 323 -30.24 7.94 12.29
N ILE A 324 -28.94 8.17 12.07
CA ILE A 324 -28.06 7.33 11.26
C ILE A 324 -27.15 6.56 12.22
N GLY A 325 -27.31 5.24 12.25
CA GLY A 325 -26.52 4.34 13.09
C GLY A 325 -25.46 3.62 12.27
N ILE A 326 -24.27 3.50 12.84
CA ILE A 326 -23.19 2.67 12.32
C ILE A 326 -22.81 1.63 13.36
N ARG A 327 -22.66 0.39 12.91
CA ARG A 327 -22.13 -0.71 13.71
C ARG A 327 -20.97 -1.36 12.99
N VAL A 328 -19.95 -1.73 13.74
CA VAL A 328 -18.85 -2.54 13.25
C VAL A 328 -18.90 -3.85 14.01
N LEU A 329 -19.02 -4.96 13.30
CA LEU A 329 -19.11 -6.30 13.86
C LEU A 329 -17.91 -7.13 13.40
N GLN A 330 -17.49 -8.07 14.25
CA GLN A 330 -16.48 -9.07 13.88
C GLN A 330 -17.01 -9.97 12.77
N ASN A 331 -16.14 -10.28 11.82
CA ASN A 331 -16.33 -11.38 10.88
C ASN A 331 -15.31 -12.48 11.17
N ALA A 332 -15.40 -13.09 12.35
CA ALA A 332 -14.39 -14.04 12.84
C ALA A 332 -14.14 -15.24 11.90
N LYS A 333 -15.11 -15.59 11.06
CA LYS A 333 -15.02 -16.69 10.09
C LYS A 333 -14.57 -16.24 8.70
N ASN A 334 -14.29 -14.95 8.50
CA ASN A 334 -14.00 -14.29 7.22
C ASN A 334 -14.99 -14.66 6.11
N GLN A 335 -16.26 -14.72 6.47
CA GLN A 335 -17.32 -15.04 5.53
C GLN A 335 -17.45 -13.91 4.52
N SER A 336 -17.84 -14.23 3.29
CA SER A 336 -18.32 -13.17 2.39
C SER A 336 -19.49 -12.44 3.04
N VAL A 337 -19.72 -11.17 2.70
CA VAL A 337 -20.84 -10.39 3.25
C VAL A 337 -22.19 -11.12 3.08
N GLN A 338 -22.36 -11.87 2.00
CA GLN A 338 -23.57 -12.65 1.72
C GLN A 338 -23.73 -13.83 2.67
N GLU A 339 -22.67 -14.59 2.90
CA GLU A 339 -22.68 -15.71 3.84
C GLU A 339 -22.87 -15.21 5.27
N TRP A 340 -22.17 -14.15 5.65
CA TRP A 340 -22.34 -13.53 6.96
C TRP A 340 -23.79 -13.12 7.17
N TYR A 341 -24.40 -12.40 6.22
CA TYR A 341 -25.80 -11.97 6.26
C TYR A 341 -26.76 -13.16 6.38
N ASN A 342 -26.52 -14.22 5.60
CA ASN A 342 -27.35 -15.43 5.61
C ASN A 342 -27.27 -16.20 6.95
N ASN A 343 -26.17 -16.04 7.68
CA ASN A 343 -25.97 -16.69 8.98
C ASN A 343 -26.51 -15.88 10.17
N GLN A 344 -26.96 -14.64 9.95
CA GLN A 344 -27.56 -13.85 11.01
C GLN A 344 -28.96 -14.33 11.38
N GLU A 345 -29.35 -14.12 12.63
CA GLU A 345 -30.66 -14.55 13.17
C GLU A 345 -31.78 -13.51 12.94
N PHE A 346 -31.45 -12.32 12.43
CA PHE A 346 -32.47 -11.33 12.10
C PHE A 346 -33.32 -11.74 10.89
N THR A 347 -34.49 -11.12 10.76
CA THR A 347 -35.37 -11.29 9.60
C THR A 347 -34.68 -10.81 8.32
N LYS A 348 -34.50 -11.71 7.36
CA LYS A 348 -33.80 -11.43 6.10
C LYS A 348 -34.79 -10.90 5.06
N GLY A 349 -34.40 -9.84 4.37
CA GLY A 349 -35.07 -9.32 3.18
C GLY A 349 -34.51 -9.93 1.89
N SER A 350 -34.41 -9.10 0.85
CA SER A 350 -33.88 -9.47 -0.46
C SER A 350 -32.75 -8.52 -0.82
N PRO A 351 -31.56 -8.71 -0.21
CA PRO A 351 -30.48 -7.75 -0.34
C PRO A 351 -29.95 -7.65 -1.77
N LYS A 352 -29.65 -6.43 -2.20
CA LYS A 352 -28.96 -6.13 -3.46
C LYS A 352 -27.45 -6.12 -3.23
N LYS A 353 -26.70 -6.81 -4.09
CA LYS A 353 -25.23 -6.71 -4.12
C LYS A 353 -24.80 -5.36 -4.67
N ILE A 354 -23.92 -4.67 -3.95
CA ILE A 354 -23.31 -3.39 -4.32
C ILE A 354 -21.82 -3.42 -3.93
N SER A 355 -21.06 -2.38 -4.29
CA SER A 355 -19.69 -2.20 -3.80
C SER A 355 -19.53 -0.81 -3.20
N ILE A 356 -18.84 -0.75 -2.05
CA ILE A 356 -18.50 0.50 -1.36
C ILE A 356 -16.98 0.54 -1.23
N HIS A 357 -16.33 1.56 -1.81
CA HIS A 357 -14.87 1.72 -1.76
C HIS A 357 -14.07 0.46 -2.22
N GLY A 358 -14.60 -0.26 -3.21
CA GLY A 358 -13.98 -1.47 -3.75
C GLY A 358 -14.16 -2.73 -2.90
N PHE A 359 -14.95 -2.66 -1.83
CA PHE A 359 -15.33 -3.82 -1.01
C PHE A 359 -16.71 -4.34 -1.39
N ASP A 360 -16.92 -5.64 -1.23
CA ASP A 360 -18.22 -6.28 -1.46
C ASP A 360 -19.21 -5.89 -0.37
N ALA A 361 -20.42 -5.51 -0.78
CA ALA A 361 -21.45 -5.03 0.12
C ALA A 361 -22.86 -5.51 -0.28
N LEU A 362 -23.75 -5.54 0.71
CA LEU A 362 -25.18 -5.83 0.55
C LEU A 362 -26.01 -4.65 1.03
N GLN A 363 -27.02 -4.29 0.26
CA GLN A 363 -28.05 -3.34 0.67
C GLN A 363 -29.38 -4.06 0.84
N ASP A 364 -29.90 -4.09 2.06
CA ASP A 364 -31.25 -4.57 2.38
C ASP A 364 -32.11 -3.39 2.83
N GLY A 365 -32.91 -2.86 1.91
CA GLY A 365 -33.64 -1.62 2.09
C GLY A 365 -32.71 -0.44 2.44
N ARG A 366 -32.84 0.02 3.69
CA ARG A 366 -32.17 1.20 4.27
C ARG A 366 -30.88 0.86 5.02
N THR A 367 -30.46 -0.40 5.00
CA THR A 367 -29.29 -0.88 5.71
C THR A 367 -28.29 -1.43 4.72
N ILE A 368 -27.05 -0.97 4.82
CA ILE A 368 -25.93 -1.44 4.01
C ILE A 368 -24.95 -2.17 4.92
N TYR A 369 -24.49 -3.33 4.48
CA TYR A 369 -23.50 -4.18 5.12
C TYR A 369 -22.30 -4.27 4.20
N VAL A 370 -21.09 -3.99 4.69
CA VAL A 370 -19.85 -4.01 3.91
C VAL A 370 -18.86 -4.98 4.58
N SER A 371 -18.33 -5.94 3.82
CA SER A 371 -17.20 -6.77 4.25
C SER A 371 -15.92 -6.01 3.95
N ALA A 372 -15.33 -5.38 4.97
CA ALA A 372 -14.14 -4.56 4.80
C ALA A 372 -13.08 -4.87 5.86
N ILE A 373 -11.83 -4.57 5.48
CA ILE A 373 -10.67 -4.88 6.30
C ILE A 373 -10.40 -3.73 7.27
N ASN A 374 -9.99 -4.10 8.48
CA ASN A 374 -9.38 -3.22 9.44
C ASN A 374 -7.96 -3.68 9.73
N ASP A 375 -6.95 -2.86 9.43
CA ASP A 375 -5.58 -3.08 9.90
C ASP A 375 -5.31 -2.13 11.08
N THR A 376 -5.22 -2.67 12.30
CA THR A 376 -4.99 -1.87 13.50
C THR A 376 -3.56 -1.33 13.60
N LYS A 377 -2.65 -1.76 12.70
CA LYS A 377 -1.20 -1.52 12.79
C LYS A 377 -0.61 -1.86 14.16
N ALA A 378 -1.29 -2.70 14.95
CA ALA A 378 -0.84 -3.18 16.24
C ALA A 378 0.16 -4.34 16.08
N ILE A 379 0.63 -4.89 17.19
CA ILE A 379 1.45 -6.11 17.16
C ILE A 379 0.62 -7.27 16.60
N VAL A 380 1.23 -8.03 15.70
CA VAL A 380 0.69 -9.24 15.04
C VAL A 380 -0.14 -10.10 16.00
N PRO A 381 -1.41 -10.43 15.68
CA PRO A 381 -2.13 -10.07 14.45
C PRO A 381 -2.73 -8.64 14.48
N SER A 382 -2.65 -7.95 13.34
CA SER A 382 -3.16 -6.58 13.17
C SER A 382 -4.33 -6.45 12.17
N ILE A 383 -4.53 -7.43 11.29
CA ILE A 383 -5.49 -7.36 10.18
C ILE A 383 -6.73 -8.20 10.49
N TYR A 384 -7.92 -7.60 10.37
CA TYR A 384 -9.19 -8.23 10.67
C TYR A 384 -10.21 -7.96 9.55
N ASN A 385 -10.99 -8.96 9.17
CA ASN A 385 -12.21 -8.75 8.41
C ASN A 385 -13.35 -8.39 9.36
N ASN A 386 -14.05 -7.30 9.07
CA ASN A 386 -15.20 -6.84 9.83
C ASN A 386 -16.39 -6.59 8.91
N ILE A 387 -17.59 -6.66 9.48
CA ILE A 387 -18.81 -6.19 8.83
C ILE A 387 -19.13 -4.79 9.34
N TYR A 388 -19.04 -3.82 8.44
CA TYR A 388 -19.45 -2.45 8.68
C TYR A 388 -20.89 -2.30 8.22
N LEU A 389 -21.76 -1.85 9.12
CA LEU A 389 -23.18 -1.67 8.88
C LEU A 389 -23.53 -0.21 9.05
N ILE A 390 -24.25 0.37 8.08
CA ILE A 390 -24.85 1.71 8.21
C ILE A 390 -26.35 1.62 7.93
N SER A 391 -27.17 2.25 8.79
CA SER A 391 -28.62 2.28 8.65
C SER A 391 -29.19 3.62 9.10
N ILE A 392 -30.28 4.04 8.49
CA ILE A 392 -31.09 5.19 8.92
C ILE A 392 -32.44 4.72 9.51
N ASN A 393 -33.12 5.50 10.37
CA ASN A 393 -34.46 5.22 10.93
C ASN A 393 -35.59 5.22 9.88
N ASP A 394 -36.78 4.70 10.26
CA ASP A 394 -37.84 4.36 9.30
C ASP A 394 -38.67 5.60 9.05
N ASN A 395 -39.15 5.78 7.82
CA ASN A 395 -39.80 7.02 7.38
C ASN A 395 -38.97 8.27 7.71
N ALA A 396 -37.64 8.16 7.54
CA ALA A 396 -36.74 9.28 7.78
C ALA A 396 -37.04 10.47 6.87
N ASN A 397 -36.75 11.67 7.34
CA ASN A 397 -36.86 12.90 6.59
C ASN A 397 -36.01 12.84 5.29
N GLU A 398 -36.49 13.50 4.24
CA GLU A 398 -35.78 13.58 2.94
C GLU A 398 -34.36 14.14 3.09
N ASP A 399 -34.16 15.13 3.96
CA ASP A 399 -32.84 15.70 4.24
C ASP A 399 -31.92 14.65 4.89
N SER A 400 -32.43 13.85 5.84
CA SER A 400 -31.67 12.77 6.48
C SER A 400 -31.33 11.64 5.51
N ILE A 401 -32.24 11.32 4.58
CA ILE A 401 -31.98 10.36 3.49
C ILE A 401 -30.90 10.90 2.55
N ASN A 402 -30.92 12.20 2.23
CA ASN A 402 -29.89 12.84 1.41
C ASN A 402 -28.52 12.76 2.10
N ILE A 403 -28.45 13.11 3.40
CA ILE A 403 -27.23 12.95 4.21
C ILE A 403 -26.75 11.49 4.17
N TYR A 404 -27.63 10.53 4.46
CA TYR A 404 -27.28 9.10 4.43
C TYR A 404 -26.66 8.66 3.09
N ASN A 405 -27.25 9.06 1.97
CA ASN A 405 -26.75 8.70 0.65
C ASN A 405 -25.36 9.29 0.39
N GLN A 406 -25.14 10.55 0.76
CA GLN A 406 -23.83 11.20 0.60
C GLN A 406 -22.77 10.56 1.52
N LEU A 407 -23.12 10.18 2.75
CA LEU A 407 -22.21 9.46 3.64
C LEU A 407 -21.79 8.12 3.04
N VAL A 408 -22.74 7.35 2.49
CA VAL A 408 -22.49 6.05 1.86
C VAL A 408 -21.58 6.20 0.63
N GLU A 409 -21.83 7.20 -0.22
CA GLU A 409 -21.01 7.50 -1.39
C GLU A 409 -19.56 7.86 -1.01
N ASN A 410 -19.40 8.60 0.08
CA ASN A 410 -18.10 9.06 0.58
C ASN A 410 -17.49 8.16 1.66
N TRP A 411 -18.08 6.99 1.92
CA TRP A 411 -17.56 6.06 2.92
C TRP A 411 -16.28 5.41 2.41
N ARG A 412 -15.20 5.52 3.18
CA ARG A 412 -13.89 4.94 2.88
C ARG A 412 -13.40 4.11 4.06
N PHE A 413 -12.59 3.10 3.79
CA PHE A 413 -12.02 2.14 4.75
C PHE A 413 -10.50 2.10 4.58
N LEU A 414 -9.76 1.55 5.54
CA LEU A 414 -8.29 1.55 5.55
C LEU A 414 -7.70 2.96 5.49
N VAL A 415 -8.39 3.96 6.06
CA VAL A 415 -7.97 5.37 5.98
C VAL A 415 -6.73 5.68 6.82
N ASN A 416 -6.24 4.68 7.55
CA ASN A 416 -4.98 4.72 8.28
C ASN A 416 -3.78 4.19 7.48
N ILE A 417 -4.01 3.71 6.26
CA ILE A 417 -2.97 3.21 5.35
C ILE A 417 -2.77 4.24 4.24
N GLU A 418 -1.59 4.84 4.19
CA GLU A 418 -1.28 5.81 3.13
C GLU A 418 -0.91 5.08 1.82
N ASP A 419 -0.11 4.01 1.87
CA ASP A 419 0.25 3.29 0.64
C ASP A 419 -0.99 2.65 -0.03
N THR A 420 -1.31 3.12 -1.24
CA THR A 420 -2.44 2.62 -2.02
C THR A 420 -2.21 1.19 -2.53
N ASP A 421 -0.96 0.79 -2.78
CA ASP A 421 -0.63 -0.60 -3.12
C ASP A 421 -0.84 -1.52 -1.92
N GLU A 422 -0.49 -1.09 -0.69
CA GLU A 422 -0.86 -1.80 0.54
C GLU A 422 -2.38 -1.99 0.66
N GLN A 423 -3.16 -0.90 0.50
CA GLN A 423 -4.62 -1.01 0.54
C GLN A 423 -5.16 -1.98 -0.52
N ASN A 424 -4.59 -1.96 -1.73
CA ASN A 424 -5.02 -2.83 -2.82
C ASN A 424 -4.63 -4.30 -2.58
N LYS A 425 -3.44 -4.57 -2.05
CA LYS A 425 -3.03 -5.92 -1.60
C LYS A 425 -4.00 -6.48 -0.58
N LEU A 426 -4.37 -5.67 0.43
CA LEU A 426 -5.36 -6.05 1.44
C LEU A 426 -6.71 -6.38 0.80
N ARG A 427 -7.26 -5.51 -0.05
CA ARG A 427 -8.53 -5.76 -0.78
C ARG A 427 -8.50 -7.09 -1.52
N ARG A 428 -7.41 -7.38 -2.26
CA ARG A 428 -7.24 -8.64 -3.00
C ARG A 428 -7.15 -9.84 -2.06
N ASP A 429 -6.40 -9.73 -0.97
CA ASP A 429 -6.26 -10.81 0.01
C ASP A 429 -7.59 -11.16 0.70
N LEU A 430 -8.40 -10.17 1.08
CA LEU A 430 -9.76 -10.44 1.58
C LEU A 430 -10.57 -11.21 0.53
N LYS A 431 -10.52 -10.77 -0.73
CA LYS A 431 -11.24 -11.47 -1.81
C LYS A 431 -10.77 -12.92 -1.97
N ARG A 432 -9.46 -13.17 -1.87
CA ARG A 432 -8.90 -14.54 -1.88
C ARG A 432 -9.40 -15.38 -0.71
N ILE A 433 -9.49 -14.81 0.48
CA ILE A 433 -10.03 -15.48 1.68
C ILE A 433 -11.50 -15.85 1.49
N GLU A 434 -12.32 -14.94 0.97
CA GLU A 434 -13.74 -15.20 0.68
C GLU A 434 -13.91 -16.28 -0.40
N ASP A 435 -13.07 -16.25 -1.44
CA ASP A 435 -13.06 -17.26 -2.51
C ASP A 435 -12.63 -18.65 -1.97
N ALA A 436 -11.64 -18.70 -1.09
CA ALA A 436 -11.22 -19.90 -0.37
C ALA A 436 -12.37 -20.52 0.44
N ASN A 437 -13.13 -19.70 1.16
CA ASN A 437 -14.29 -20.15 1.92
C ASN A 437 -15.38 -20.73 1.01
N THR A 438 -15.65 -20.08 -0.13
CA THR A 438 -16.58 -20.58 -1.15
C THR A 438 -16.13 -21.93 -1.70
N VAL A 439 -14.86 -22.06 -2.09
CA VAL A 439 -14.31 -23.31 -2.64
C VAL A 439 -14.35 -24.43 -1.61
N LYS A 440 -14.02 -24.14 -0.34
CA LYS A 440 -14.16 -25.12 0.75
C LYS A 440 -15.57 -25.68 0.85
N GLN A 441 -16.60 -24.82 0.87
CA GLN A 441 -17.99 -25.28 0.97
C GLN A 441 -18.37 -26.19 -0.20
N VAL A 442 -17.93 -25.87 -1.41
CA VAL A 442 -18.18 -26.68 -2.60
C VAL A 442 -17.47 -28.03 -2.51
N LEU A 443 -16.20 -28.06 -2.10
CA LEU A 443 -15.45 -29.30 -1.94
C LEU A 443 -16.00 -30.16 -0.79
N ASP A 444 -16.48 -29.56 0.28
CA ASP A 444 -17.11 -30.28 1.39
C ASP A 444 -18.45 -30.92 0.99
N ALA A 445 -19.21 -30.27 0.12
CA ALA A 445 -20.52 -30.75 -0.36
C ALA A 445 -20.41 -31.73 -1.54
N LYS A 446 -19.27 -31.75 -2.25
CA LYS A 446 -19.10 -32.58 -3.44
C LYS A 446 -18.89 -34.05 -3.05
N TYR A 447 -19.52 -34.96 -3.79
CA TYR A 447 -19.21 -36.39 -3.78
C TYR A 447 -19.65 -37.03 -5.11
N PRO A 448 -18.84 -37.90 -5.75
CA PRO A 448 -17.45 -38.24 -5.41
C PRO A 448 -16.49 -37.07 -5.70
N ALA A 449 -15.23 -37.19 -5.27
CA ALA A 449 -14.19 -36.20 -5.55
C ALA A 449 -14.00 -35.97 -7.06
N VAL A 450 -13.72 -34.72 -7.45
CA VAL A 450 -13.46 -34.35 -8.84
C VAL A 450 -12.02 -34.69 -9.21
N LYS A 451 -11.84 -35.71 -10.06
CA LYS A 451 -10.50 -36.26 -10.35
C LYS A 451 -9.76 -35.57 -11.48
N LEU A 452 -10.41 -34.75 -12.30
CA LEU A 452 -9.84 -34.14 -13.51
C LEU A 452 -9.01 -35.14 -14.34
N GLU A 453 -9.64 -36.24 -14.75
CA GLU A 453 -8.97 -37.36 -15.46
C GLU A 453 -8.47 -36.96 -16.87
N SER A 454 -9.03 -35.91 -17.46
CA SER A 454 -8.64 -35.37 -18.77
C SER A 454 -8.99 -33.88 -18.89
N GLY A 455 -8.56 -33.21 -19.97
CA GLY A 455 -8.91 -31.81 -20.24
C GLY A 455 -8.06 -30.76 -19.52
N SER A 456 -7.02 -31.19 -18.80
CA SER A 456 -6.00 -30.34 -18.17
C SER A 456 -4.60 -30.75 -18.63
N PHE A 457 -3.60 -29.87 -18.51
CA PHE A 457 -2.21 -30.19 -18.85
C PHE A 457 -1.62 -31.29 -17.94
N LYS A 458 -2.06 -31.35 -16.68
CA LYS A 458 -1.69 -32.39 -15.71
C LYS A 458 -2.97 -33.03 -15.16
N LYS A 459 -3.04 -34.36 -15.22
CA LYS A 459 -4.14 -35.14 -14.65
C LYS A 459 -4.31 -34.83 -13.16
N GLY A 460 -5.54 -34.64 -12.70
CA GLY A 460 -5.84 -34.31 -11.30
C GLY A 460 -5.50 -32.88 -10.90
N PHE A 461 -5.03 -32.02 -11.80
CA PHE A 461 -4.55 -30.69 -11.43
C PHE A 461 -5.18 -29.62 -12.31
N SER A 462 -5.44 -28.44 -11.74
CA SER A 462 -5.73 -27.24 -12.53
C SER A 462 -5.23 -26.00 -11.79
N ALA A 463 -4.64 -25.06 -12.51
CA ALA A 463 -4.35 -23.71 -12.01
C ALA A 463 -5.39 -22.72 -12.57
N SER A 464 -5.66 -21.61 -11.87
CA SER A 464 -6.63 -20.58 -12.32
C SER A 464 -6.26 -19.88 -13.62
N THR A 465 -5.00 -19.99 -14.04
CA THR A 465 -4.49 -19.50 -15.33
C THR A 465 -4.71 -20.51 -16.47
N TRP A 466 -5.09 -21.75 -16.17
CA TRP A 466 -5.30 -22.79 -17.18
C TRP A 466 -6.75 -22.83 -17.67
N PRO A 467 -7.01 -23.15 -18.95
CA PRO A 467 -8.37 -23.27 -19.47
C PRO A 467 -9.23 -24.29 -18.71
N SER A 468 -8.60 -25.35 -18.18
CA SER A 468 -9.25 -26.41 -17.39
C SER A 468 -9.94 -25.90 -16.12
N TRP A 469 -9.54 -24.74 -15.60
CA TRP A 469 -10.12 -24.16 -14.38
C TRP A 469 -11.58 -23.73 -14.59
N GLN A 470 -11.81 -22.97 -15.67
CA GLN A 470 -13.14 -22.47 -16.02
C GLN A 470 -13.96 -23.44 -16.85
N ALA A 471 -13.30 -24.32 -17.62
CA ALA A 471 -13.99 -25.31 -18.43
C ALA A 471 -14.29 -26.59 -17.62
N GLY A 472 -13.28 -27.43 -17.40
CA GLY A 472 -13.45 -28.75 -16.81
C GLY A 472 -13.81 -28.71 -15.32
N LEU A 473 -12.98 -28.07 -14.51
CA LEU A 473 -13.12 -28.06 -13.05
C LEU A 473 -14.42 -27.37 -12.61
N SER A 474 -14.76 -26.24 -13.22
CA SER A 474 -16.02 -25.53 -12.93
C SER A 474 -17.25 -26.37 -13.29
N ALA A 475 -17.27 -27.02 -14.46
CA ALA A 475 -18.36 -27.91 -14.85
C ALA A 475 -18.48 -29.10 -13.89
N ASP A 476 -17.35 -29.72 -13.53
CA ASP A 476 -17.33 -30.88 -12.64
C ASP A 476 -17.76 -30.51 -11.22
N LEU A 477 -17.37 -29.35 -10.69
CA LEU A 477 -17.79 -28.89 -9.36
C LEU A 477 -19.20 -28.29 -9.36
N GLY A 478 -19.75 -27.92 -10.51
CA GLY A 478 -21.07 -27.32 -10.64
C GLY A 478 -21.13 -25.84 -10.22
N ILE A 479 -19.98 -25.16 -10.16
CA ILE A 479 -19.86 -23.74 -9.88
C ILE A 479 -18.91 -23.08 -10.86
N GLN A 480 -19.05 -21.78 -11.08
CA GLN A 480 -17.97 -21.00 -11.71
C GLN A 480 -16.85 -20.84 -10.69
N MET A 481 -15.72 -21.48 -10.93
CA MET A 481 -14.58 -21.39 -10.00
C MET A 481 -14.09 -19.94 -9.92
N PRO A 482 -13.76 -19.43 -8.72
CA PRO A 482 -13.23 -18.10 -8.57
C PRO A 482 -11.87 -17.96 -9.25
N LYS A 483 -11.47 -16.74 -9.57
CA LYS A 483 -10.18 -16.45 -10.19
C LYS A 483 -9.45 -15.43 -9.33
N ASP A 484 -8.13 -15.50 -9.31
CA ASP A 484 -7.33 -14.55 -8.53
C ASP A 484 -7.65 -13.09 -8.94
N PRO A 485 -7.86 -12.17 -7.97
CA PRO A 485 -8.19 -10.77 -8.25
C PRO A 485 -7.20 -10.01 -9.14
N VAL A 486 -5.94 -10.46 -9.26
CA VAL A 486 -4.98 -9.81 -10.17
C VAL A 486 -5.16 -10.19 -11.64
N GLN A 487 -6.14 -11.03 -12.00
CA GLN A 487 -6.26 -11.57 -13.35
C GLN A 487 -6.36 -10.50 -14.46
N SER A 488 -6.94 -9.32 -14.18
CA SER A 488 -7.05 -8.23 -15.16
C SER A 488 -5.72 -7.54 -15.45
N ASP A 489 -4.68 -7.81 -14.67
CA ASP A 489 -3.33 -7.29 -14.84
C ASP A 489 -2.42 -8.42 -15.36
N PRO A 490 -2.19 -8.52 -16.68
CA PRO A 490 -1.40 -9.61 -17.27
C PRO A 490 0.06 -9.62 -16.79
N ASP A 491 0.59 -8.50 -16.28
CA ASP A 491 1.95 -8.40 -15.73
C ASP A 491 2.02 -8.93 -14.28
N LYS A 492 0.87 -9.01 -13.60
CA LYS A 492 0.74 -9.58 -12.25
C LYS A 492 0.14 -10.99 -12.23
N ASN A 493 -0.67 -11.36 -13.22
CA ASN A 493 -1.30 -12.67 -13.33
C ASN A 493 -0.37 -13.73 -13.97
N VAL A 494 0.82 -13.91 -13.39
CA VAL A 494 1.84 -14.84 -13.88
C VAL A 494 2.22 -15.81 -12.77
N ILE A 495 2.35 -17.09 -13.12
CA ILE A 495 2.96 -18.08 -12.23
C ILE A 495 4.47 -17.96 -12.42
N ASN A 496 5.22 -17.72 -11.34
CA ASN A 496 6.66 -17.61 -11.45
C ASN A 496 7.28 -18.99 -11.76
N CYS A 497 7.81 -19.16 -12.96
CA CYS A 497 8.49 -20.36 -13.41
C CYS A 497 9.46 -20.02 -14.55
N ALA A 498 10.33 -20.97 -14.93
CA ALA A 498 11.33 -20.73 -15.98
C ALA A 498 10.67 -20.30 -17.30
N ASP A 499 11.25 -19.32 -17.99
CA ASP A 499 10.68 -18.69 -19.19
C ASP A 499 10.27 -19.70 -20.26
N ASN A 500 11.03 -20.78 -20.42
CA ASN A 500 10.75 -21.84 -21.39
C ASN A 500 9.53 -22.72 -21.02
N LEU A 501 8.94 -22.53 -19.84
CA LEU A 501 7.74 -23.22 -19.37
C LEU A 501 6.50 -22.30 -19.34
N GLN A 502 6.68 -21.00 -19.54
CA GLN A 502 5.56 -20.06 -19.63
C GLN A 502 4.68 -20.38 -20.86
N PRO A 503 3.36 -20.12 -20.81
CA PRO A 503 2.60 -19.58 -19.67
C PRO A 503 2.04 -20.65 -18.73
N THR A 504 2.28 -21.94 -19.02
CA THR A 504 1.61 -23.04 -18.32
C THR A 504 2.34 -23.50 -17.06
N CYS A 505 3.65 -23.26 -17.01
CA CYS A 505 4.56 -23.76 -15.99
C CYS A 505 4.61 -25.29 -15.89
N TRP A 506 4.28 -25.96 -16.98
CA TRP A 506 4.25 -27.41 -17.11
C TRP A 506 5.30 -27.88 -18.11
N ASN A 507 6.14 -28.85 -17.73
CA ASN A 507 7.22 -29.37 -18.57
C ASN A 507 6.91 -30.72 -19.25
N GLY A 508 5.68 -31.24 -19.09
CA GLY A 508 5.29 -32.59 -19.56
C GLY A 508 5.27 -33.66 -18.47
N THR A 509 5.97 -33.43 -17.35
CA THR A 509 6.07 -34.38 -16.22
C THR A 509 5.68 -33.73 -14.90
N ASP A 510 6.13 -32.50 -14.66
CA ASP A 510 5.94 -31.76 -13.42
C ASP A 510 5.50 -30.30 -13.66
N PHE A 511 4.73 -29.80 -12.71
CA PHE A 511 4.40 -28.38 -12.59
C PHE A 511 5.47 -27.71 -11.76
N SER A 512 6.11 -26.67 -12.31
CA SER A 512 7.18 -25.93 -11.63
C SER A 512 6.68 -24.55 -11.23
N CYS A 513 6.86 -24.20 -9.97
CA CYS A 513 6.69 -22.83 -9.51
C CYS A 513 7.92 -22.47 -8.67
N ILE A 514 8.65 -21.46 -9.11
CA ILE A 514 10.00 -21.13 -8.67
C ILE A 514 9.93 -19.86 -7.86
N GLY A 515 9.93 -19.94 -6.52
CA GLY A 515 10.26 -18.79 -5.68
C GLY A 515 9.39 -17.54 -5.85
N ASN A 516 9.68 -16.51 -5.04
CA ASN A 516 9.13 -15.19 -5.25
C ASN A 516 9.73 -14.61 -6.53
N PHE A 517 9.01 -13.70 -7.18
CA PHE A 517 9.61 -12.88 -8.22
C PHE A 517 10.80 -12.09 -7.62
N ALA A 518 11.74 -11.65 -8.47
CA ALA A 518 12.93 -10.93 -8.00
C ALA A 518 12.55 -9.67 -7.18
N ASP A 519 11.45 -9.03 -7.57
CA ASP A 519 10.82 -7.89 -6.89
C ASP A 519 10.12 -8.23 -5.57
N GLY A 520 10.15 -9.49 -5.11
CA GLY A 520 9.56 -9.94 -3.86
C GLY A 520 8.07 -10.30 -3.94
N ARG A 521 7.41 -10.08 -5.09
CA ARG A 521 6.02 -10.53 -5.27
C ARG A 521 5.92 -12.05 -5.18
N LYS A 522 4.81 -12.54 -4.62
CA LYS A 522 4.44 -13.96 -4.65
C LYS A 522 3.71 -14.28 -5.95
N SER A 523 3.69 -15.55 -6.35
CA SER A 523 2.83 -15.97 -7.46
C SER A 523 1.36 -15.89 -7.02
N THR A 524 0.54 -15.11 -7.71
CA THR A 524 -0.87 -14.88 -7.37
C THR A 524 -1.79 -15.67 -8.30
N PHE A 525 -2.10 -16.90 -7.91
CA PHE A 525 -3.01 -17.81 -8.62
C PHE A 525 -3.67 -18.79 -7.64
N TYR A 526 -4.76 -19.41 -8.08
CA TYR A 526 -5.39 -20.53 -7.36
C TYR A 526 -5.02 -21.86 -7.99
N ARG A 527 -4.94 -22.89 -7.15
CA ARG A 527 -4.60 -24.24 -7.57
C ARG A 527 -5.55 -25.26 -6.96
N TYR A 528 -5.95 -26.22 -7.78
CA TYR A 528 -6.69 -27.41 -7.42
C TYR A 528 -5.83 -28.64 -7.72
N GLU A 529 -5.83 -29.61 -6.81
CA GLU A 529 -5.17 -30.90 -7.00
C GLU A 529 -5.97 -32.04 -6.36
N TYR A 530 -6.19 -33.10 -7.13
CA TYR A 530 -6.69 -34.38 -6.66
C TYR A 530 -5.53 -35.37 -6.51
N THR A 531 -5.44 -36.05 -5.36
CA THR A 531 -4.36 -36.99 -5.05
C THR A 531 -4.81 -38.44 -5.12
N THR A 532 -3.86 -39.37 -5.22
CA THR A 532 -4.12 -40.81 -5.17
C THR A 532 -4.68 -41.29 -3.83
N GLU A 533 -4.57 -40.49 -2.77
CA GLU A 533 -5.12 -40.75 -1.44
C GLU A 533 -6.59 -40.34 -1.32
N ASN A 534 -7.26 -40.06 -2.45
CA ASN A 534 -8.64 -39.59 -2.50
C ASN A 534 -8.85 -38.25 -1.78
N GLN A 535 -7.89 -37.33 -1.94
CA GLN A 535 -8.00 -35.96 -1.42
C GLN A 535 -8.25 -34.97 -2.55
N ALA A 536 -9.05 -33.94 -2.26
CA ALA A 536 -9.07 -32.71 -3.04
C ALA A 536 -8.38 -31.60 -2.25
N ILE A 537 -7.44 -30.92 -2.89
CA ILE A 537 -6.60 -29.90 -2.28
C ILE A 537 -6.76 -28.59 -3.05
N PHE A 538 -7.13 -27.53 -2.35
CA PHE A 538 -7.14 -26.17 -2.86
C PHE A 538 -5.99 -25.36 -2.25
N ARG A 539 -5.30 -24.55 -3.06
CA ARG A 539 -4.18 -23.72 -2.62
C ARG A 539 -4.25 -22.32 -3.20
N MET A 540 -3.77 -21.35 -2.43
CA MET A 540 -3.64 -19.95 -2.84
C MET A 540 -2.52 -19.24 -2.08
N ASN A 541 -2.23 -18.01 -2.52
CA ASN A 541 -1.26 -17.12 -1.88
C ASN A 541 -1.92 -15.81 -1.46
N LEU A 542 -1.76 -15.44 -0.19
CA LEU A 542 -1.93 -14.05 0.24
C LEU A 542 -0.67 -13.24 -0.04
N GLU A 543 -0.86 -11.99 -0.42
CA GLU A 543 0.21 -11.01 -0.60
C GLU A 543 0.80 -10.59 0.75
N TYR A 544 -0.04 -10.41 1.78
CA TYR A 544 0.41 -10.21 3.16
C TYR A 544 0.84 -11.51 3.85
N SER A 545 1.67 -11.37 4.89
CA SER A 545 2.03 -12.50 5.76
C SER A 545 0.81 -13.02 6.49
N ASN A 546 0.72 -14.35 6.62
CA ASN A 546 -0.43 -14.99 7.24
C ASN A 546 -0.57 -14.61 8.71
N GLU A 547 0.56 -14.45 9.42
CA GLU A 547 0.58 -14.12 10.84
C GLU A 547 -0.12 -12.79 11.15
N ASN A 548 -0.10 -11.84 10.21
CA ASN A 548 -0.69 -10.52 10.40
C ASN A 548 -2.21 -10.57 10.53
N TRP A 549 -2.87 -11.61 10.03
CA TRP A 549 -4.32 -11.73 10.03
C TRP A 549 -4.81 -12.41 11.31
N GLY A 550 -5.68 -11.73 12.06
CA GLY A 550 -6.19 -12.21 13.34
C GLY A 550 -7.10 -13.43 13.24
N ASN A 551 -7.70 -13.61 12.07
CA ASN A 551 -8.32 -14.84 11.63
C ASN A 551 -8.14 -14.87 10.12
N ILE A 552 -7.51 -15.90 9.55
CA ILE A 552 -7.44 -16.05 8.07
C ILE A 552 -8.54 -16.96 7.61
N ILE A 553 -8.56 -18.19 8.13
CA ILE A 553 -9.58 -19.17 7.83
C ILE A 553 -9.78 -20.08 9.03
N GLN A 554 -11.04 -20.42 9.32
CA GLN A 554 -11.41 -21.27 10.44
C GLN A 554 -11.99 -22.61 9.95
N GLY A 555 -11.78 -23.66 10.74
CA GLY A 555 -12.36 -25.00 10.53
C GLY A 555 -11.36 -26.05 10.04
N ASP A 556 -11.80 -27.32 10.11
CA ASP A 556 -10.96 -28.47 9.75
C ASP A 556 -10.58 -28.46 8.26
N GLY A 557 -9.37 -28.97 7.99
CA GLY A 557 -8.80 -29.13 6.66
C GLY A 557 -7.93 -27.97 6.17
N TRP A 558 -7.89 -26.83 6.88
CA TRP A 558 -6.97 -25.74 6.56
C TRP A 558 -5.58 -25.97 7.16
N SER A 559 -4.56 -25.62 6.37
CA SER A 559 -3.17 -25.56 6.80
C SER A 559 -2.53 -24.28 6.27
N LEU A 560 -1.79 -23.61 7.14
CA LEU A 560 -1.02 -22.40 6.86
C LEU A 560 0.47 -22.76 6.90
N PRO A 561 1.02 -23.42 5.86
CA PRO A 561 2.42 -23.78 5.83
C PRO A 561 3.29 -22.53 5.96
N ASP A 562 4.48 -22.69 6.55
CA ASP A 562 5.54 -21.68 6.53
C ASP A 562 5.86 -21.42 5.04
N GLY A 563 5.23 -20.37 4.50
CA GLY A 563 4.91 -20.29 3.08
C GLY A 563 6.11 -20.50 2.17
N ASN A 564 5.91 -21.29 1.11
CA ASN A 564 6.73 -21.14 -0.08
C ASN A 564 6.05 -20.13 -1.02
N SER A 565 6.75 -19.68 -2.04
CA SER A 565 6.27 -18.65 -2.97
C SER A 565 5.06 -19.02 -3.82
N CYS A 566 4.61 -20.28 -3.76
CA CYS A 566 3.60 -20.84 -4.64
C CYS A 566 2.27 -21.09 -3.93
N TYR A 567 2.28 -21.15 -2.60
CA TYR A 567 1.10 -21.10 -1.75
C TYR A 567 1.52 -20.87 -0.29
N ASN A 568 0.73 -20.08 0.44
CA ASN A 568 0.83 -19.95 1.89
C ASN A 568 -0.49 -20.37 2.57
N ILE A 569 -1.51 -20.75 1.79
CA ILE A 569 -2.76 -21.29 2.29
C ILE A 569 -3.10 -22.56 1.51
N GLN A 570 -3.53 -23.58 2.25
CA GLN A 570 -4.02 -24.83 1.69
C GLN A 570 -5.26 -25.31 2.44
N TYR A 571 -6.26 -25.77 1.70
CA TYR A 571 -7.38 -26.56 2.22
C TYR A 571 -7.32 -27.97 1.65
N THR A 572 -7.51 -28.97 2.50
CA THR A 572 -7.54 -30.39 2.13
C THR A 572 -8.84 -31.02 2.58
N LYS A 573 -9.57 -31.60 1.62
CA LYS A 573 -10.73 -32.45 1.87
C LYS A 573 -10.37 -33.90 1.61
N GLN A 574 -10.53 -34.73 2.64
CA GLN A 574 -10.50 -36.19 2.53
C GLN A 574 -11.90 -36.70 2.16
N TYR A 575 -12.00 -37.60 1.17
CA TYR A 575 -13.26 -38.18 0.68
C TYR A 575 -13.41 -39.66 1.02
#